data_AF-A0A485BI67-F1
#
_entry.id   AF-A0A485BI67-F1
#
_cell.length_a   1.000
_cell.length_b   1.000
_cell.length_c   1.000
_cell.angle_alpha   90.00
_cell.angle_beta   90.00
_cell.angle_gamma   90.00
#
_symmetry.space_group_name_H-M   'P 1'
#
loop_
_entity.id
_entity.type
_entity.pdbx_description
1 polymer ?
#
loop_
_entity_poly.entity_id
_entity_poly.type
_entity_poly.pdbx_seq_one_letter_code
_entity_poly.pdbx_strand_id
1 'polypeptide(L)'
;MWFGIVYLGSLLTLLWQSFYTFDDFTMSVTTDLTLANLKALFNPANYDIIIRTLVMALAVTLASAVLALPMAWYMAALHQRQDEGIFLYRRHAADVGQLYR
;
A
#
# COMPACT_ATOMS: atom_id res chain seq x y z
N MET A 1 4.62 22.57 3.19
CA MET A 1 3.30 21.88 3.19
C MET A 1 2.45 22.30 1.98
N TRP A 2 2.93 22.12 0.74
CA TRP A 2 2.20 22.55 -0.48
C TRP A 2 1.71 21.34 -1.30
N PHE A 3 2.55 20.30 -1.39
CA PHE A 3 2.25 19.06 -2.12
C PHE A 3 0.98 18.38 -1.64
N GLY A 4 0.76 18.27 -0.32
CA GLY A 4 -0.45 17.67 0.23
C GLY A 4 -1.72 18.40 -0.24
N ILE A 5 -1.68 19.73 -0.30
CA ILE A 5 -2.82 20.56 -0.72
C ILE A 5 -3.09 20.40 -2.22
N VAL A 6 -2.06 20.33 -3.06
CA VAL A 6 -2.23 20.15 -4.50
C VAL A 6 -2.76 18.74 -4.84
N TYR A 7 -2.20 17.70 -4.22
CA TYR A 7 -2.64 16.32 -4.46
C TYR A 7 -4.05 16.08 -3.92
N LEU A 8 -4.33 16.49 -2.67
CA LEU A 8 -5.66 16.34 -2.09
C LEU A 8 -6.67 17.27 -2.77
N GLY A 9 -6.28 18.49 -3.13
CA GLY A 9 -7.11 19.42 -3.87
C GLY A 9 -7.57 18.86 -5.21
N SER A 10 -6.65 18.27 -5.99
CA SER A 10 -6.98 17.58 -7.24
C SER A 10 -7.94 16.42 -7.00
N LEU A 11 -7.68 15.60 -5.98
CA LEU A 11 -8.55 14.47 -5.61
C LEU A 11 -9.96 14.94 -5.22
N LEU A 12 -10.07 16.01 -4.45
CA LEU A 12 -11.34 16.61 -4.02
C LEU A 12 -12.10 17.23 -5.19
N THR A 13 -11.41 17.87 -6.14
CA THR A 13 -12.08 18.39 -7.35
C THR A 13 -12.61 17.27 -8.23
N LEU A 14 -11.87 16.17 -8.36
CA LEU A 14 -12.30 14.97 -9.10
C LEU A 14 -13.50 14.31 -8.40
N LEU A 15 -13.45 14.20 -7.07
CA LEU A 15 -14.55 13.68 -6.27
C LEU A 15 -15.81 14.55 -6.41
N TRP A 16 -15.65 15.87 -6.33
CA TRP A 16 -16.75 16.82 -6.51
C TRP A 16 -17.37 16.71 -7.89
N GLN A 17 -16.55 16.61 -8.94
CA GLN A 17 -17.02 16.42 -10.32
C GLN A 17 -17.79 15.11 -10.52
N SER A 18 -17.46 14.05 -9.79
CA SER A 18 -18.18 12.77 -9.86
C SER A 18 -19.65 12.84 -9.42
N PHE A 19 -20.06 13.90 -8.71
CA PHE A 19 -21.45 14.12 -8.29
C PHE A 19 -22.32 14.83 -9.34
N TYR A 20 -21.73 15.34 -10.43
CA TYR A 20 -22.49 15.94 -11.53
C TYR A 20 -23.05 14.86 -12.45
N THR A 21 -24.27 15.08 -12.94
CA THR A 21 -24.97 14.12 -13.83
C THR A 21 -24.17 13.89 -15.11
N PHE A 22 -23.90 12.61 -15.40
CA PHE A 22 -23.21 12.18 -16.60
C PHE A 22 -24.24 11.67 -17.60
N ASP A 23 -24.33 12.30 -18.78
CA ASP A 23 -25.17 11.80 -19.87
C ASP A 23 -24.32 10.94 -20.82
N ASP A 24 -24.58 9.64 -20.80
CA ASP A 24 -23.86 8.62 -21.58
C ASP A 24 -24.11 8.75 -23.10
N PHE A 25 -25.19 9.44 -23.51
CA PHE A 25 -25.50 9.66 -24.93
C PHE A 25 -24.80 10.87 -25.54
N THR A 26 -24.64 11.95 -24.76
CA THR A 26 -23.97 13.17 -25.23
C THR A 26 -22.52 13.29 -24.74
N MET A 27 -22.07 12.34 -23.91
CA MET A 27 -20.77 12.37 -23.21
C MET A 27 -20.53 13.71 -22.48
N SER A 28 -21.61 14.36 -22.04
CA SER A 28 -21.56 15.69 -21.42
C SER A 28 -21.90 15.63 -19.93
N VAL A 29 -21.18 16.43 -19.15
CA VAL A 29 -21.40 16.55 -17.70
C VAL A 29 -22.33 17.75 -17.48
N THR A 30 -23.55 17.49 -17.01
CA THR A 30 -24.53 18.54 -16.70
C THR A 30 -24.47 18.86 -15.21
N THR A 31 -24.55 20.15 -14.84
CA THR A 31 -24.45 20.66 -13.47
C THR A 31 -25.62 20.31 -12.56
N ASP A 32 -26.43 19.32 -12.93
CA ASP A 32 -27.46 18.77 -12.07
C ASP A 32 -26.81 17.81 -11.06
N LEU A 33 -26.87 18.18 -9.79
CA LEU A 33 -26.34 17.40 -8.69
C LEU A 33 -27.19 16.13 -8.54
N THR A 34 -26.66 14.97 -8.94
CA THR A 34 -27.37 13.70 -8.77
C THR A 34 -26.47 12.58 -8.29
N LEU A 35 -27.02 11.73 -7.44
CA LEU A 35 -26.38 10.49 -7.00
C LEU A 35 -26.64 9.33 -7.99
N ALA A 36 -27.22 9.63 -9.16
CA ALA A 36 -27.59 8.63 -10.15
C ALA A 36 -26.38 7.88 -10.69
N ASN A 37 -25.25 8.57 -10.90
CA ASN A 37 -23.99 7.96 -11.33
C ASN A 37 -23.44 6.97 -10.30
N LEU A 38 -23.50 7.33 -9.01
CA LEU A 38 -23.06 6.43 -7.94
C LEU A 38 -24.00 5.22 -7.83
N LYS A 39 -25.30 5.39 -8.08
CA LYS A 39 -26.26 4.28 -8.15
C LYS A 39 -26.02 3.40 -9.39
N ALA A 40 -25.57 3.98 -10.51
CA ALA A 40 -25.25 3.24 -11.73
C ALA A 40 -24.04 2.30 -11.55
N LEU A 41 -23.13 2.56 -10.61
CA LEU A 41 -22.04 1.64 -10.24
C LEU A 41 -22.55 0.31 -9.65
N PHE A 42 -23.76 0.30 -9.07
CA PHE A 42 -24.40 -0.91 -8.53
C PHE A 42 -25.18 -1.71 -9.60
N ASN A 43 -25.16 -1.28 -10.86
CA ASN A 43 -25.67 -2.09 -11.98
C ASN A 43 -24.83 -3.38 -12.10
N PRO A 44 -25.40 -4.56 -12.39
CA PRO A 44 -24.68 -5.83 -12.32
C PRO A 44 -23.40 -5.88 -13.15
N ALA A 45 -23.38 -5.21 -14.30
CA ALA A 45 -22.21 -5.13 -15.18
C ALA A 45 -21.03 -4.35 -14.54
N ASN A 46 -21.32 -3.27 -13.81
CA ASN A 46 -20.29 -2.44 -13.17
C ASN A 46 -19.81 -3.08 -11.86
N TYR A 47 -20.73 -3.71 -11.12
CA TYR A 47 -20.44 -4.37 -9.86
C TYR A 47 -19.49 -5.57 -10.02
N ASP A 48 -19.66 -6.37 -11.08
CA ASP A 48 -18.78 -7.50 -11.38
C ASP A 48 -17.31 -7.06 -11.61
N ILE A 49 -17.11 -5.93 -12.29
CA ILE A 49 -15.79 -5.35 -12.52
C ILE A 49 -15.12 -4.95 -11.21
N ILE A 50 -15.87 -4.33 -10.29
CA ILE A 50 -15.37 -3.94 -8.96
C ILE A 50 -14.93 -5.18 -8.20
N ILE A 51 -15.77 -6.22 -8.12
CA ILE A 51 -15.43 -7.45 -7.41
C ILE A 51 -14.20 -8.12 -8.01
N ARG A 52 -14.14 -8.26 -9.33
CA ARG A 52 -13.01 -8.94 -10.00
C ARG A 52 -11.68 -8.27 -9.71
N THR A 53 -11.64 -6.94 -9.79
CA THR A 53 -10.40 -6.18 -9.54
C THR A 53 -10.05 -6.14 -8.06
N LEU A 54 -11.05 -6.04 -7.17
CA LEU A 54 -10.87 -6.09 -5.73
C LEU A 54 -10.33 -7.46 -5.27
N VAL A 55 -10.95 -8.56 -5.73
CA VAL A 55 -10.51 -9.92 -5.41
C VAL A 55 -9.10 -10.16 -5.91
N MET A 56 -8.77 -9.72 -7.12
CA MET A 56 -7.41 -9.85 -7.65
C MET A 56 -6.41 -9.05 -6.83
N ALA A 57 -6.70 -7.78 -6.51
CA ALA A 57 -5.83 -6.96 -5.70
C ALA A 57 -5.57 -7.59 -4.32
N LEU A 58 -6.63 -8.04 -3.64
CA LEU A 58 -6.52 -8.70 -2.34
C LEU A 58 -5.75 -10.02 -2.43
N ALA A 59 -6.02 -10.85 -3.43
CA ALA A 59 -5.32 -12.11 -3.64
C ALA A 59 -3.82 -11.89 -3.83
N VAL A 60 -3.44 -10.92 -4.67
CA VAL A 60 -2.03 -10.57 -4.92
C VAL A 60 -1.37 -9.97 -3.68
N THR A 61 -2.04 -9.08 -2.95
CA THR A 61 -1.51 -8.52 -1.70
C THR A 61 -1.27 -9.60 -0.65
N LEU A 62 -2.20 -10.54 -0.48
CA LEU A 62 -2.05 -11.65 0.45
C LEU A 62 -0.93 -12.59 0.03
N ALA A 63 -0.87 -12.97 -1.25
CA ALA A 63 0.22 -13.79 -1.78
C ALA A 63 1.57 -13.11 -1.55
N SER A 64 1.66 -11.80 -1.81
CA SER A 64 2.88 -11.03 -1.58
C SER A 64 3.25 -10.98 -0.10
N ALA A 65 2.28 -10.79 0.79
CA ALA A 65 2.51 -10.79 2.23
C ALA A 65 3.00 -12.16 2.74
N VAL A 66 2.39 -13.25 2.27
CA VAL A 66 2.78 -14.63 2.61
C VAL A 66 4.20 -14.94 2.16
N LEU A 67 4.65 -14.41 1.03
CA LEU A 67 6.03 -14.57 0.55
C LEU A 67 7.01 -13.62 1.26
N ALA A 68 6.60 -12.40 1.55
CA ALA A 68 7.45 -11.38 2.15
C ALA A 68 7.76 -11.66 3.63
N LEU A 69 6.79 -12.17 4.40
CA LEU A 69 6.94 -12.46 5.83
C LEU A 69 8.06 -13.47 6.16
N PRO A 70 8.15 -14.67 5.53
CA PRO A 70 9.23 -15.61 5.81
C PRO A 70 10.60 -15.05 5.38
N MET A 71 10.66 -14.29 4.28
CA MET A 71 11.88 -13.63 3.85
C MET A 71 12.34 -12.57 4.86
N ALA A 72 11.42 -11.74 5.36
CA ALA A 72 11.70 -10.74 6.38
C ALA A 72 12.19 -11.39 7.68
N TRP A 73 11.55 -12.47 8.11
CA TRP A 73 11.98 -13.22 9.29
C TRP A 73 13.39 -13.83 9.12
N TYR A 74 13.67 -14.42 7.95
CA TYR A 74 14.99 -14.97 7.64
C TYR A 74 16.09 -13.89 7.68
N MET A 75 15.83 -12.72 7.08
CA MET A 75 16.78 -11.61 7.08
C MET A 75 17.00 -11.03 8.49
N ALA A 76 15.95 -10.93 9.31
CA ALA A 76 16.06 -10.48 10.69
C ALA A 76 16.84 -11.49 11.56
N ALA A 77 16.55 -12.78 11.40
CA ALA A 77 17.24 -13.84 12.12
C ALA A 77 18.74 -13.90 11.76
N LEU A 78 19.09 -13.70 10.49
CA LEU A 78 20.49 -13.71 10.05
C LEU A 78 21.29 -12.52 10.62
N HIS A 79 20.72 -11.31 10.62
CA HIS A 79 21.40 -10.14 11.20
C HIS A 79 21.66 -10.31 12.69
N GLN A 80 20.69 -10.84 13.46
CA GLN A 80 20.87 -11.07 14.90
C GLN A 80 22.04 -12.02 15.21
N ARG A 81 22.28 -13.02 14.36
CA ARG A 81 23.42 -13.93 14.52
C ARG A 81 24.77 -13.27 14.23
N GLN A 82 24.82 -12.31 13.31
CA GLN A 82 26.05 -11.59 12.98
C GLN A 82 26.48 -10.66 14.13
N ASP A 83 25.53 -10.01 14.79
CA ASP A 83 25.81 -9.09 15.90
C ASP A 83 26.38 -9.82 17.13
N GLU A 84 25.83 -10.99 17.46
CA GLU A 84 26.33 -11.85 18.55
C GLU A 84 27.78 -12.32 18.30
N GLY A 85 28.13 -12.68 17.06
CA GLY A 85 29.47 -13.12 16.71
C GLY A 85 30.53 -12.03 16.88
N ILE A 86 30.22 -10.80 16.46
CA ILE A 86 31.11 -9.65 16.60
C ILE A 86 31.32 -9.29 18.08
N PHE A 87 30.26 -9.38 18.89
CA PHE A 87 30.35 -9.11 20.33
C PHE A 87 31.25 -10.12 21.05
N LEU A 88 31.09 -11.42 20.76
CA LEU A 88 31.92 -12.47 21.35
C LEU A 88 33.39 -12.35 20.93
N TYR A 89 33.65 -12.05 19.66
CA TYR A 89 35.01 -11.79 19.18
C TYR A 89 35.65 -10.59 19.91
N ARG A 90 34.90 -9.49 20.09
CA ARG A 90 35.38 -8.32 20.83
C ARG A 90 35.68 -8.63 22.29
N ARG A 91 34.82 -9.42 22.95
CA ARG A 91 35.02 -9.83 24.35
C ARG A 91 36.26 -10.71 24.49
N HIS A 92 36.42 -11.70 23.62
CA HIS A 92 37.61 -12.56 23.62
C HIS A 92 38.88 -11.74 23.40
N ALA A 93 38.90 -10.82 22.42
CA ALA A 93 40.04 -9.95 22.15
C ALA A 93 40.43 -9.06 23.35
N ALA A 94 39.44 -8.61 24.13
CA ALA A 94 39.70 -7.84 25.35
C ALA A 94 40.32 -8.71 26.46
N ASP A 95 39.85 -9.93 26.64
CA ASP A 95 40.39 -10.86 27.65
C ASP A 95 41.84 -11.26 27.34
N VAL A 96 42.20 -11.55 26.08
CA VAL A 96 43.60 -11.87 25.71
C VAL A 96 44.55 -10.68 25.90
N GLY A 97 44.08 -9.45 25.65
CA GLY A 97 44.88 -8.24 25.89
C GLY A 97 45.19 -8.01 27.37
N GLN A 98 44.36 -8.54 28.27
CA GLN A 98 44.54 -8.43 29.72
C GLN A 98 45.53 -9.47 30.28
N LEU A 99 45.69 -10.62 29.61
CA LEU A 99 46.63 -11.69 29.96
C LEU A 99 48.09 -11.38 29.59
N TYR A 100 48.31 -10.46 28.64
CA TYR A 100 49.64 -10.14 28.09
C TYR A 100 50.29 -8.90 28.73
N ARG A 101 49.68 -8.32 29.77
CA ARG A 101 50.18 -7.19 30.55
C ARG A 101 50.56 -7.66 31.95
#